data_AF-A0A0Q9MJ28-F1
#
_entry.id   AF-A0A0Q9MJ28-F1
#
_cell.length_a   1.000
_cell.length_b   1.000
_cell.length_c   1.000
_cell.angle_alpha   90.00
_cell.angle_beta   90.00
_cell.angle_gamma   90.00
#
_symmetry.space_group_name_H-M   'P 1'
#
loop_
_entity.id
_entity.type
_entity.pdbx_description
1 polymer ?
#
loop_
_entity_poly.entity_id
_entity_poly.type
_entity_poly.pdbx_seq_one_letter_code
_entity_poly.pdbx_strand_id
1 'polypeptide(L)'
;MHIKDYWNRIDHTTQKWLIDNPGCQILPRTITAVIRKETGETDEGDQHGEAALSQEDRDFIRARANDHPPYEYRFFDSTQP
;
A
#
# COMPACT_ATOMS: atom_id res chain seq x y z
N MET A 1 -11.65 3.79 1.07
CA MET A 1 -10.66 2.85 1.65
C MET A 1 -9.93 3.57 2.79
N HIS A 2 -9.94 2.99 3.99
CA HIS A 2 -9.46 3.63 5.22
C HIS A 2 -8.27 2.86 5.83
N ILE A 3 -7.14 2.81 5.12
CA ILE A 3 -5.99 1.96 5.48
C ILE A 3 -5.45 2.31 6.86
N LYS A 4 -5.38 3.60 7.18
CA LYS A 4 -4.90 4.07 8.49
C LYS A 4 -5.71 3.50 9.65
N ASP A 5 -7.04 3.42 9.52
CA ASP A 5 -7.94 2.94 10.58
C ASP A 5 -7.82 1.43 10.79
N TYR A 6 -7.54 0.70 9.71
CA TYR A 6 -7.42 -0.75 9.74
C TYR A 6 -5.98 -1.27 9.72
N TRP A 7 -4.98 -0.40 9.84
CA TRP A 7 -3.57 -0.76 9.72
C TRP A 7 -3.20 -1.98 10.56
N ASN A 8 -3.65 -2.02 11.82
CA ASN A 8 -3.38 -3.11 12.76
C ASN A 8 -4.12 -4.43 12.45
N ARG A 9 -5.12 -4.40 11.57
CA ARG A 9 -5.85 -5.58 11.10
C ARG A 9 -5.26 -6.17 9.82
N ILE A 10 -4.61 -5.33 9.01
CA ILE A 10 -3.91 -5.77 7.80
C ILE A 10 -2.77 -6.70 8.21
N ASP A 11 -2.56 -7.79 7.49
CA ASP A 11 -1.48 -8.73 7.78
C ASP A 11 -0.10 -8.08 7.60
N HIS A 12 0.90 -8.62 8.29
CA HIS A 12 2.25 -8.03 8.31
C HIS A 12 2.93 -8.02 6.92
N THR A 13 2.60 -8.97 6.04
CA THR A 13 3.15 -9.04 4.68
C THR A 13 2.62 -7.88 3.85
N THR A 14 1.32 -7.61 3.94
CA THR A 14 0.69 -6.49 3.24
C THR A 14 1.13 -5.15 3.81
N GLN A 15 1.24 -5.01 5.13
CA GLN A 15 1.81 -3.80 5.76
C GLN A 15 3.23 -3.53 5.26
N LYS A 16 4.07 -4.57 5.20
CA LYS A 16 5.43 -4.48 4.69
C LYS A 16 5.45 -4.06 3.22
N TRP A 17 4.59 -4.64 2.39
CA TRP A 17 4.50 -4.25 0.97
C TRP A 17 4.13 -2.78 0.80
N LEU A 18 3.20 -2.24 1.61
CA LEU A 18 2.82 -0.82 1.59
C LEU A 18 3.99 0.08 1.99
N ILE A 19 4.73 -0.30 3.05
CA ILE A 19 5.93 0.41 3.50
C ILE A 19 7.03 0.40 2.44
N ASP A 20 7.24 -0.73 1.77
CA ASP A 20 8.25 -0.88 0.72
C ASP A 20 7.84 -0.12 -0.57
N ASN A 21 6.56 0.23 -0.74
CA ASN A 21 6.01 0.93 -1.92
C ASN A 21 5.24 2.22 -1.54
N PRO A 22 5.87 3.21 -0.88
CA PRO A 22 5.16 4.37 -0.34
C PRO A 22 4.69 5.37 -1.40
N GLY A 23 5.16 5.23 -2.66
CA GLY A 23 4.70 6.02 -3.80
C GLY A 23 3.43 5.50 -4.46
N CYS A 24 2.91 4.34 -4.02
CA CYS A 24 1.74 3.72 -4.59
C CYS A 24 0.52 4.64 -4.45
N GLN A 25 -0.23 4.83 -5.55
CA GLN A 25 -1.46 5.64 -5.57
C GLN A 25 -2.70 4.76 -5.71
N ILE A 26 -2.57 3.68 -6.46
CA ILE A 26 -3.62 2.72 -6.78
C ILE A 26 -3.10 1.36 -6.35
N LEU A 27 -3.86 0.70 -5.47
CA LEU A 27 -3.52 -0.62 -5.01
C LEU A 27 -3.86 -1.67 -6.06
N PRO A 28 -2.92 -2.59 -6.36
CA PRO A 28 -3.22 -3.75 -7.18
C PRO A 28 -4.34 -4.58 -6.57
N ARG A 29 -5.17 -5.19 -7.41
CA ARG A 29 -6.30 -6.04 -7.01
C ARG A 29 -5.96 -7.04 -5.90
N THR A 30 -4.79 -7.65 -5.94
CA THR A 30 -4.36 -8.63 -4.94
C THR A 30 -4.25 -8.02 -3.55
N ILE A 31 -3.64 -6.83 -3.45
CA ILE A 31 -3.47 -6.11 -2.18
C ILE A 31 -4.82 -5.57 -1.70
N THR A 32 -5.62 -5.01 -2.61
CA THR A 32 -6.99 -4.56 -2.32
C THR A 32 -7.83 -5.71 -1.76
N ALA A 33 -7.79 -6.89 -2.36
CA ALA A 33 -8.56 -8.05 -1.90
C ALA A 33 -8.15 -8.51 -0.50
N VAL A 34 -6.85 -8.51 -0.19
CA VAL A 34 -6.36 -8.84 1.16
C VAL A 34 -6.85 -7.81 2.16
N ILE A 35 -6.69 -6.52 1.89
CA ILE A 35 -7.14 -5.47 2.81
C ILE A 35 -8.66 -5.59 3.01
N ARG A 36 -9.46 -5.73 1.96
CA ARG A 36 -10.92 -5.92 2.08
C ARG A 36 -11.31 -7.13 2.93
N LYS A 37 -10.58 -8.23 2.81
CA LYS A 37 -10.83 -9.43 3.61
C LYS A 37 -10.60 -9.14 5.11
N GLU A 38 -9.57 -8.38 5.44
CA GLU A 38 -9.21 -8.05 6.83
C GLU A 38 -10.05 -6.89 7.41
N THR A 39 -10.46 -5.94 6.58
CA THR A 39 -11.26 -4.77 7.02
C THR A 39 -12.76 -5.03 6.98
N GLY A 40 -13.21 -5.97 6.15
CA GLY A 40 -14.63 -6.18 5.83
C GLY A 40 -15.21 -5.07 4.97
N GLU A 41 -14.39 -4.13 4.46
CA GLU A 41 -14.86 -3.06 3.57
C GLU A 41 -15.18 -3.64 2.18
N THR A 42 -16.45 -3.54 1.78
CA THR A 42 -16.93 -3.75 0.40
C THR A 42 -17.01 -2.44 -0.37
N ASP A 43 -16.21 -1.43 -0.01
CA ASP A 43 -16.22 -0.16 -0.73
C ASP A 43 -15.81 -0.40 -2.18
N GLU A 44 -16.64 0.08 -3.11
CA GLU A 44 -16.64 -0.25 -4.53
C GLU A 44 -15.25 -0.04 -5.10
N GLY A 45 -14.57 -1.14 -5.40
CA GLY A 45 -13.37 -1.05 -6.23
C GLY A 45 -13.80 -0.52 -7.58
N ASP A 46 -12.82 0.01 -8.29
CA ASP A 46 -12.87 -0.03 -9.74
C ASP A 46 -13.40 -1.41 -10.20
N GLN A 47 -14.13 -1.47 -11.31
CA GLN A 47 -14.60 -2.69 -11.99
C GLN A 47 -13.54 -3.82 -12.06
N HIS A 48 -12.25 -3.48 -12.02
CA HIS A 48 -11.10 -4.38 -12.05
C HIS A 48 -10.64 -4.87 -10.67
N GLY A 49 -11.20 -4.35 -9.58
CA GLY A 49 -10.89 -4.68 -8.19
C GLY A 49 -9.72 -3.89 -7.62
N GLU A 50 -9.29 -2.84 -8.31
CA GLU A 50 -8.29 -1.88 -7.84
C GLU A 50 -8.93 -0.87 -6.88
N ALA A 51 -8.15 -0.32 -5.97
CA ALA A 51 -8.61 0.71 -5.05
C ALA A 51 -7.62 1.86 -5.00
N ALA A 52 -8.13 3.08 -5.22
CA ALA A 52 -7.35 4.28 -5.05
C ALA A 52 -7.13 4.55 -3.55
N LEU A 53 -5.90 4.90 -3.20
CA LEU A 53 -5.57 5.35 -1.86
C LEU A 53 -6.00 6.80 -1.68
N SER A 54 -6.63 7.09 -0.54
CA SER A 54 -6.86 8.48 -0.15
C SER A 54 -5.52 9.18 0.09
N GLN A 55 -5.50 10.51 -0.03
CA GLN A 55 -4.29 11.28 0.27
C GLN A 55 -3.81 11.03 1.71
N GLU A 56 -4.75 10.92 2.67
CA GLU A 56 -4.44 10.62 4.07
C GLU A 56 -3.75 9.25 4.24
N ASP A 57 -4.24 8.21 3.57
CA ASP A 57 -3.60 6.89 3.63
C ASP A 57 -2.20 6.90 3.02
N ARG A 58 -2.00 7.65 1.94
CA ARG A 58 -0.69 7.80 1.29
C ARG A 58 0.30 8.50 2.19
N ASP A 59 -0.14 9.56 2.88
CA ASP A 59 0.69 10.28 3.85
C ASP A 59 1.02 9.41 5.06
N PHE A 60 0.06 8.60 5.52
CA PHE A 60 0.28 7.63 6.60
C PHE A 60 1.30 6.54 6.22
N ILE A 61 1.17 5.95 5.03
CA ILE A 61 2.11 4.94 4.52
C ILE A 61 3.51 5.56 4.36
N ARG A 62 3.61 6.78 3.83
CA ARG A 62 4.88 7.50 3.69
C ARG A 62 5.53 7.80 5.04
N ALA A 63 4.75 8.18 6.06
CA ALA A 63 5.27 8.37 7.41
C ALA A 63 5.87 7.07 7.97
N ARG A 64 5.16 5.94 7.83
CA ARG A 64 5.65 4.61 8.24
C ARG A 64 6.90 4.17 7.48
N ALA A 65 6.99 4.49 6.19
CA ALA A 65 8.18 4.19 5.38
C ALA A 65 9.39 5.03 5.76
N ASN A 66 9.21 6.24 6.30
CA ASN A 66 10.33 7.01 6.85
C ASN A 66 10.81 6.46 8.19
N ASP A 67 9.91 5.92 9.02
CA ASP A 67 10.27 5.26 10.29
C ASP A 67 10.98 3.91 10.08
N HIS A 68 10.71 3.24 8.95
CA HIS A 68 11.37 2.02 8.52
C HIS A 68 12.34 2.33 7.36
N PRO A 69 13.59 2.76 7.63
CA PRO A 69 14.53 3.06 6.55
C PRO A 69 14.59 1.85 5.61
N PRO A 70 14.44 2.05 4.30
CA PRO A 70 14.40 0.95 3.36
C PRO A 70 15.70 0.16 3.47
N TYR A 71 15.59 -1.16 3.59
CA TYR A 71 16.70 -2.05 3.29
C TYR A 71 17.02 -1.87 1.81
N GLU A 72 17.92 -0.92 1.53
CA GLU A 72 18.66 -0.69 0.28
C GLU A 72 17.97 -1.27 -0.98
N TYR A 73 16.78 -0.77 -1.35
CA TYR A 73 16.22 -1.06 -2.66
C TYR A 73 16.96 -0.21 -3.69
N ARG A 74 18.10 -0.72 -4.15
CA ARG A 74 18.83 -0.15 -5.30
C ARG A 74 17.93 -0.27 -6.51
N PHE A 75 17.34 0.85 -6.92
CA PHE A 75 16.77 0.99 -8.24
C PHE A 75 17.83 0.56 -9.26
N PHE A 76 17.53 -0.44 -10.10
CA PHE A 76 18.37 -0.80 -11.22
C PHE A 76 18.41 0.41 -12.17
N ASP A 77 19.51 1.13 -12.11
CA ASP A 77 19.92 2.14 -13.08
C ASP A 77 20.17 1.43 -14.42
N SER A 78 19.12 1.19 -15.18
CA SER A 78 19.16 0.57 -16.51
C SER A 78 19.01 1.63 -17.58
N THR A 79 19.87 2.65 -17.56
CA THR A 79 20.21 3.43 -18.75
C THR A 79 21.69 3.82 -18.69
N GLN A 80 22.59 2.89 -18.98
CA GLN A 80 23.91 3.26 -19.48
C GLN A 80 23.83 3.42 -21.02
N PRO A 81 24.16 4.61 -21.58
CA PRO A 81 24.43 4.75 -23.00
C PRO A 81 25.79 4.16 -23.40
#